data_AF-A0A5K0W8K8-F1
#
_entry.id   AF-A0A5K0W8K8-F1
#
_cell.length_a   1.000
_cell.length_b   1.000
_cell.length_c   1.000
_cell.angle_alpha   90.00
_cell.angle_beta   90.00
_cell.angle_gamma   90.00
#
_symmetry.space_group_name_H-M   'P 1'
#
loop_
_entity.id
_entity.type
_entity.pdbx_description
1 polymer ?
#
loop_
_entity_poly.entity_id
_entity_poly.type
_entity_poly.pdbx_seq_one_letter_code
_entity_poly.pdbx_strand_id
1 'polypeptide(L)'
;YNLFINCGGVEYKINETKYEADVMRKGAAMSFIEQDSHWAFSSSGNFMGDHFDADEYIVTRTSKLNTPNSELYTNARVSPLALTYYGFCLQNGNYNVSLHFAEIVFTDDQTFSSLGKRIFDVSIQ
;
A
#
# COMPACT_ATOMS: atom_id res chain seq x y z
N TYR A 1 -5.01 -21.30 3.53
CA TYR A 1 -5.13 -20.35 2.42
C TYR A 1 -4.35 -19.12 2.80
N ASN A 2 -3.46 -18.63 1.94
CA ASN A 2 -2.60 -17.49 2.25
C ASN A 2 -2.89 -16.39 1.24
N LEU A 3 -3.03 -15.16 1.72
CA LEU A 3 -3.26 -13.98 0.90
C LEU A 3 -2.04 -13.05 1.06
N PHE A 4 -1.45 -12.66 -0.07
CA PHE A 4 -0.31 -11.76 -0.10
C PHE A 4 -0.61 -10.67 -1.12
N ILE A 5 -0.58 -9.41 -0.69
CA ILE A 5 -0.92 -8.25 -1.51
C ILE A 5 0.30 -7.34 -1.58
N ASN A 6 0.71 -6.93 -2.78
CA ASN A 6 1.73 -5.90 -2.97
C ASN A 6 1.06 -4.54 -3.08
N CYS A 7 0.75 -3.93 -1.92
CA CYS A 7 -0.05 -2.71 -1.81
C CYS A 7 0.52 -1.54 -2.63
N GLY A 8 -0.18 -1.10 -3.68
CA GLY A 8 0.29 -0.08 -4.62
C GLY A 8 1.32 -0.55 -5.65
N GLY A 9 1.65 -1.85 -5.70
CA GLY A 9 2.68 -2.40 -6.57
C GLY A 9 2.15 -3.40 -7.60
N VAL A 10 2.99 -3.73 -8.58
CA VAL A 10 2.72 -4.81 -9.52
C VAL A 10 2.85 -6.18 -8.86
N GLU A 11 2.35 -7.22 -9.53
CA GLU A 11 2.55 -8.59 -9.10
C GLU A 11 4.04 -8.87 -8.93
N TYR A 12 4.42 -9.45 -7.78
CA TYR A 12 5.82 -9.74 -7.49
C TYR A 12 5.95 -11.09 -6.79
N LYS A 13 7.04 -11.81 -7.09
CA LYS A 13 7.31 -13.13 -6.51
C LYS A 13 8.61 -13.09 -5.72
N ILE A 14 8.52 -13.43 -4.45
CA ILE A 14 9.68 -13.60 -3.58
C ILE A 14 9.76 -15.05 -3.17
N ASN A 15 10.86 -15.69 -3.54
CA ASN A 15 11.02 -17.14 -3.42
C ASN A 15 9.87 -17.86 -4.16
N GLU A 16 8.98 -18.51 -3.41
CA GLU A 16 7.80 -19.21 -3.92
C GLU A 16 6.48 -18.48 -3.61
N THR A 17 6.54 -17.37 -2.86
CA THR A 17 5.37 -16.58 -2.48
C THR A 17 5.05 -15.55 -3.55
N LYS A 18 3.83 -15.63 -4.09
CA LYS A 18 3.28 -14.68 -5.05
C LYS A 18 2.51 -13.59 -4.30
N TYR A 19 2.89 -12.34 -4.48
CA TYR A 19 2.16 -11.16 -4.03
C TYR A 19 1.30 -10.64 -5.17
N GLU A 20 0.00 -10.55 -4.95
CA GLU A 20 -0.98 -10.05 -5.93
C GLU A 20 -0.81 -8.54 -6.15
N ALA A 21 -1.09 -8.10 -7.38
CA ALA A 21 -0.88 -6.72 -7.83
C ALA A 21 -1.97 -5.79 -7.32
N ASP A 22 -1.59 -4.61 -6.80
CA ASP A 22 -2.50 -3.53 -6.46
C ASP A 22 -2.12 -2.26 -7.24
N VAL A 23 -2.53 -2.19 -8.51
CA VAL A 23 -2.09 -1.14 -9.45
C VAL A 23 -3.14 -0.06 -9.73
N MET A 24 -4.28 -0.07 -9.03
CA MET A 24 -5.36 0.88 -9.28
C MET A 24 -4.94 2.31 -8.92
N ARG A 25 -4.81 3.19 -9.92
CA ARG A 25 -4.23 4.54 -9.72
C ARG A 25 -5.17 5.53 -9.04
N LYS A 26 -6.48 5.34 -9.14
CA LYS A 26 -7.47 6.19 -8.47
C LYS A 26 -7.57 5.77 -7.00
N GLY A 27 -7.92 6.72 -6.12
CA GLY A 27 -8.05 6.42 -4.70
C GLY A 27 -8.75 7.47 -3.83
N ALA A 28 -9.33 8.53 -4.39
CA ALA A 28 -9.92 9.62 -3.60
C ALA A 28 -11.10 9.17 -2.73
N ALA A 29 -12.07 8.48 -3.32
CA ALA A 29 -13.21 7.94 -2.61
C ALA A 29 -13.75 6.79 -3.47
N MET A 30 -13.20 5.60 -3.24
CA MET A 30 -13.56 4.45 -4.06
C MET A 30 -13.33 3.13 -3.36
N SER A 31 -14.06 2.13 -3.83
CA SER A 31 -13.79 0.72 -3.63
C SER A 31 -13.29 0.11 -4.93
N PHE A 32 -12.38 -0.85 -4.83
CA PHE A 32 -11.87 -1.62 -5.95
C PHE A 32 -11.84 -3.09 -5.60
N ILE A 33 -12.31 -3.90 -6.55
CA ILE A 33 -12.25 -5.35 -6.53
C ILE A 33 -11.80 -5.79 -7.92
N GLU A 34 -10.74 -6.59 -7.99
CA GLU A 34 -10.29 -7.18 -9.23
C GLU A 34 -11.11 -8.45 -9.52
N GLN A 35 -11.46 -8.68 -10.78
CA GLN A 35 -12.19 -9.89 -11.16
C GLN A 35 -11.37 -11.14 -10.83
N ASP A 36 -12.01 -12.15 -10.25
CA ASP A 36 -11.39 -13.40 -9.79
C ASP A 36 -10.31 -13.23 -8.70
N SER A 37 -10.21 -12.05 -8.08
CA SER A 37 -9.35 -11.85 -6.91
C SER A 37 -10.10 -12.21 -5.61
N HIS A 38 -9.33 -12.70 -4.64
CA HIS A 38 -9.80 -12.98 -3.30
C HIS A 38 -9.60 -11.81 -2.34
N TRP A 39 -9.34 -10.62 -2.87
CA TRP A 39 -9.22 -9.43 -2.06
C TRP A 39 -9.76 -8.18 -2.77
N ALA A 40 -9.98 -7.14 -1.98
CA ALA A 40 -10.42 -5.83 -2.45
C ALA A 40 -9.79 -4.75 -1.56
N PHE A 41 -9.91 -3.49 -1.98
CA PHE A 41 -9.61 -2.37 -1.09
C PHE A 41 -10.64 -1.25 -1.21
N SER A 42 -10.71 -0.43 -0.17
CA SER A 42 -11.40 0.86 -0.19
C SER A 42 -10.48 1.97 0.29
N SER A 43 -10.53 3.13 -0.35
CA SER A 43 -9.78 4.33 0.02
C SER A 43 -10.70 5.53 0.11
N SER A 44 -10.38 6.45 1.02
CA SER A 44 -11.15 7.66 1.28
C SER A 44 -10.28 8.88 1.51
N GLY A 45 -10.82 10.06 1.18
CA GLY A 45 -10.13 11.34 1.27
C GLY A 45 -9.41 11.71 -0.02
N ASN A 46 -9.23 13.00 -0.22
CA ASN A 46 -8.58 13.57 -1.40
C ASN A 46 -7.38 14.41 -0.95
N PHE A 47 -6.25 14.36 -1.67
CA PHE A 47 -5.08 15.18 -1.35
C PHE A 47 -5.35 16.61 -1.82
N MET A 48 -5.57 17.54 -0.89
CA MET A 48 -5.80 18.93 -1.26
C MET A 48 -4.48 19.65 -1.57
N GLY A 49 -4.39 20.29 -2.74
CA GLY A 49 -3.38 21.33 -2.99
C GLY A 49 -2.27 21.00 -3.98
N ASP A 50 -2.37 19.93 -4.77
CA ASP A 50 -1.54 19.80 -5.96
C ASP A 50 -2.15 20.60 -7.13
N HIS A 51 -1.32 21.36 -7.84
CA HIS A 51 -1.74 22.14 -9.01
C HIS A 51 -1.84 21.24 -10.27
N PHE A 52 -1.98 19.93 -10.07
CA PHE A 52 -1.95 18.90 -11.10
C PHE A 52 -3.29 18.18 -11.15
N ASP A 53 -3.77 17.89 -12.36
CA ASP A 53 -5.13 17.36 -12.61
C ASP A 53 -5.36 15.90 -12.13
N ALA A 54 -4.37 15.25 -11.50
CA ALA A 54 -4.50 13.87 -11.05
C ALA A 54 -3.66 13.58 -9.79
N ASP A 55 -4.32 13.57 -8.64
CA ASP A 55 -3.78 13.01 -7.39
C ASP A 55 -3.22 11.60 -7.62
N GLU A 56 -1.98 11.35 -7.20
CA GLU A 56 -1.39 10.01 -7.18
C GLU A 56 -1.67 9.30 -5.85
N TYR A 57 -2.40 8.17 -5.92
CA TYR A 57 -2.69 7.32 -4.75
C TYR A 57 -1.72 6.14 -4.62
N ILE A 58 -0.70 6.09 -5.48
CA ILE A 58 0.43 5.17 -5.42
C ILE A 58 1.67 6.03 -5.45
N VAL A 59 2.46 5.98 -4.39
CA VAL A 59 3.74 6.68 -4.32
C VAL A 59 4.88 5.75 -4.71
N THR A 60 5.93 6.32 -5.29
CA THR A 60 7.17 5.61 -5.62
C THR A 60 8.27 6.05 -4.68
N ARG A 61 9.13 5.12 -4.29
CA ARG A 61 10.25 5.38 -3.39
C ARG A 61 11.22 6.42 -3.96
N THR A 62 11.67 7.35 -3.12
CA THR A 62 12.59 8.45 -3.47
C THR A 62 14.08 8.09 -3.35
N SER A 63 14.44 7.11 -2.52
CA SER A 63 15.82 6.69 -2.26
C SER A 63 16.01 5.17 -2.41
N LYS A 64 17.18 4.60 -2.10
CA LYS A 64 17.35 3.13 -2.07
C LYS A 64 17.17 2.63 -0.64
N LEU A 65 16.31 1.63 -0.44
CA LEU A 65 16.24 0.90 0.83
C LEU A 65 17.20 -0.30 0.78
N ASN A 66 18.13 -0.34 1.74
CA ASN A 66 19.05 -1.46 1.93
C ASN A 66 18.43 -2.52 2.84
N THR A 67 17.28 -3.05 2.43
CA THR A 67 16.56 -4.11 3.16
C THR A 67 16.36 -5.32 2.25
N PRO A 68 16.34 -6.55 2.80
CA PRO A 68 15.92 -7.72 2.03
C PRO A 68 14.54 -7.49 1.41
N ASN A 69 14.31 -8.04 0.21
CA ASN A 69 13.06 -7.89 -0.53
C ASN A 69 12.66 -6.42 -0.75
N SER A 70 13.65 -5.57 -1.02
CA SER A 70 13.46 -4.12 -1.23
C SER A 70 12.44 -3.82 -2.33
N GLU A 71 12.20 -4.76 -3.23
CA GLU A 71 11.27 -4.65 -4.34
C GLU A 71 9.82 -4.44 -3.88
N LEU A 72 9.41 -5.03 -2.74
CA LEU A 72 8.08 -4.82 -2.15
C LEU A 72 7.87 -3.41 -1.61
N TYR A 73 8.95 -2.67 -1.31
CA TYR A 73 8.84 -1.31 -0.79
C TYR A 73 9.19 -0.29 -1.87
N THR A 74 9.07 -0.64 -3.15
CA THR A 74 9.28 0.27 -4.29
C THR A 74 8.08 1.21 -4.46
N ASN A 75 6.89 0.66 -4.28
CA ASN A 75 5.63 1.39 -4.37
C ASN A 75 4.81 1.17 -3.11
N ALA A 76 3.95 2.13 -2.80
CA ALA A 76 2.98 1.99 -1.72
C ALA A 76 1.67 2.68 -2.10
N ARG A 77 0.54 2.05 -1.80
CA ARG A 77 -0.76 2.73 -1.83
C ARG A 77 -0.87 3.68 -0.65
N VAL A 78 -1.34 4.89 -0.92
CA VAL A 78 -1.59 5.91 0.09
C VAL A 78 -3.06 6.34 0.06
N SER A 79 -3.55 6.78 1.22
CA SER A 79 -4.88 7.35 1.37
C SER A 79 -4.82 8.54 2.32
N PRO A 80 -5.48 9.66 2.02
CA PRO A 80 -5.48 10.83 2.89
C PRO A 80 -6.21 10.63 4.22
N LEU A 81 -7.24 9.78 4.25
CA LEU A 81 -8.07 9.57 5.45
C LEU A 81 -8.06 8.12 5.93
N ALA A 82 -8.48 7.18 5.10
CA ALA A 82 -8.57 5.76 5.50
C ALA A 82 -8.41 4.83 4.31
N LEU A 83 -7.59 3.80 4.51
CA LEU A 83 -7.35 2.70 3.59
C LEU A 83 -7.71 1.39 4.28
N THR A 84 -8.50 0.56 3.60
CA THR A 84 -8.91 -0.75 4.13
C THR A 84 -8.74 -1.79 3.04
N TYR A 85 -8.08 -2.90 3.37
CA TYR A 85 -7.99 -4.09 2.53
C TYR A 85 -8.94 -5.15 3.07
N TYR A 86 -9.61 -5.86 2.18
CA TYR A 86 -10.56 -6.92 2.49
C TYR A 86 -10.03 -8.21 1.89
N GLY A 87 -10.03 -9.29 2.68
CA GLY A 87 -9.84 -10.65 2.18
C GLY A 87 -11.17 -11.38 2.13
N PHE A 88 -11.42 -12.13 1.05
CA PHE A 88 -12.67 -12.87 0.83
C PHE A 88 -12.45 -14.38 0.99
N CYS A 89 -13.55 -15.10 1.21
CA CYS A 89 -13.57 -16.56 1.26
C CYS A 89 -12.60 -17.16 2.30
N LEU A 90 -12.27 -16.41 3.35
CA LEU A 90 -11.49 -16.88 4.49
C LEU A 90 -12.37 -17.82 5.34
N GLN A 91 -11.81 -18.95 5.73
CA GLN A 91 -12.49 -19.92 6.59
C GLN A 91 -12.44 -19.47 8.06
N ASN A 92 -13.36 -19.93 8.88
CA ASN A 92 -13.29 -19.64 10.31
C ASN A 92 -12.04 -20.28 10.92
N GLY A 93 -11.21 -19.48 11.57
CA GLY A 93 -9.98 -19.95 12.19
C GLY A 93 -9.07 -18.81 12.63
N ASN A 94 -7.91 -19.18 13.16
CA ASN A 94 -6.89 -18.23 13.58
C ASN A 94 -5.98 -17.90 12.41
N TYR A 95 -5.65 -16.61 12.26
CA TYR A 95 -4.82 -16.11 11.18
C TYR A 95 -3.59 -15.39 11.72
N ASN A 96 -2.45 -15.65 11.09
CA ASN A 96 -1.26 -14.81 11.26
C ASN A 96 -1.32 -13.69 10.23
N VAL A 97 -1.39 -12.44 10.70
CA VAL A 97 -1.38 -11.26 9.85
C VAL A 97 -0.02 -10.59 9.96
N SER A 98 0.69 -10.49 8.84
CA SER A 98 1.97 -9.79 8.73
C SER A 98 1.79 -8.52 7.93
N LEU A 99 2.09 -7.37 8.54
CA LEU A 99 2.03 -6.06 7.89
C LEU A 99 3.44 -5.53 7.68
N HIS A 100 3.71 -5.09 6.46
CA HIS A 100 5.01 -4.59 6.03
C HIS A 100 4.94 -3.08 5.84
N PHE A 101 5.66 -2.32 6.66
CA PHE A 101 5.71 -0.87 6.59
C PHE A 101 7.14 -0.40 6.36
N ALA A 102 7.28 0.62 5.51
CA ALA A 102 8.52 1.38 5.34
C ALA A 102 8.15 2.82 4.98
N GLU A 103 8.90 3.79 5.50
CA GLU A 103 8.86 5.14 4.95
C GLU A 103 9.72 5.16 3.69
N ILE A 104 9.12 5.55 2.56
CA ILE A 104 9.74 5.47 1.23
C ILE A 104 9.77 6.80 0.50
N VAL A 105 9.08 7.82 1.02
CA VAL A 105 9.00 9.15 0.43
C VAL A 105 9.79 10.16 1.25
N PHE A 106 9.52 10.22 2.56
CA PHE A 106 10.11 11.18 3.47
C PHE A 106 11.47 10.68 3.97
N THR A 107 12.54 11.37 3.60
CA THR A 107 13.90 11.03 4.03
C THR A 107 14.20 11.62 5.40
N ASP A 108 14.75 10.80 6.29
CA ASP A 108 15.35 11.24 7.55
C ASP A 108 16.85 11.48 7.35
N ASP A 109 17.17 12.38 6.42
CA ASP A 109 18.53 12.77 6.10
C ASP A 109 18.83 14.20 6.56
N GLN A 110 20.11 14.52 6.72
CA GLN A 110 20.56 15.82 7.20
C GLN A 110 20.32 16.96 6.19
N THR A 111 19.72 16.67 5.04
CA THR A 111 19.38 17.68 4.04
C THR A 111 18.10 18.43 4.39
N PHE A 112 17.30 17.94 5.36
CA PHE A 112 16.00 18.49 5.74
C PHE A 112 15.04 18.66 4.54
N SER A 113 15.26 17.89 3.48
CA SER A 113 14.48 17.98 2.24
C SER A 113 13.04 17.48 2.40
N SER A 114 12.77 16.71 3.47
CA SER A 114 11.44 16.27 3.84
C SER A 114 11.09 16.62 5.28
N LEU A 115 9.99 17.35 5.46
CA LEU A 115 9.39 17.66 6.77
C LEU A 115 8.16 16.78 7.06
N GLY A 116 7.87 15.83 6.17
CA GLY A 116 6.67 15.02 6.24
C GLY A 116 6.74 13.98 7.36
N LYS A 117 5.63 13.80 8.06
CA LYS A 117 5.44 12.72 9.04
C LYS A 117 4.12 12.02 8.77
N ARG A 118 4.13 10.68 8.83
CA ARG A 118 2.91 9.86 8.74
C ARG A 118 2.66 9.22 10.09
N ILE A 119 1.47 9.43 10.63
CA ILE A 119 1.00 8.81 11.87
C ILE A 119 -0.38 8.24 11.54
N PHE A 120 -0.57 6.97 11.83
CA PHE A 120 -1.82 6.27 11.57
C PHE A 120 -2.00 5.14 12.58
N ASP A 121 -3.24 4.74 12.78
CA ASP A 121 -3.61 3.57 13.57
C ASP A 121 -3.93 2.40 12.65
N VAL A 122 -3.72 1.19 13.15
CA VAL A 122 -4.04 -0.05 12.44
C VAL A 122 -5.08 -0.82 13.23
N SER A 123 -6.16 -1.23 12.55
CA SER A 123 -7.19 -2.11 13.09
C SER A 123 -7.33 -3.34 12.19
N ILE A 124 -7.49 -4.51 12.80
CA ILE A 124 -7.71 -5.80 12.13
C ILE A 124 -9.01 -6.38 12.71
N GLN A 125 -9.89 -6.92 11.85
CA GLN A 125 -11.19 -7.47 12.21
C GLN A 125 -11.33 -8.92 11.73
#